data_AF-A0A3C2APG1-F1
#
_entry.id   AF-A0A3C2APG1-F1
#
_cell.length_a   1.000
_cell.length_b   1.000
_cell.length_c   1.000
_cell.angle_alpha   90.00
_cell.angle_beta   90.00
_cell.angle_gamma   90.00
#
_symmetry.space_group_name_H-M   'P 1'
#
loop_
_entity.id
_entity.type
_entity.pdbx_description
1 polymer ?
#
loop_
_entity_poly.entity_id
_entity_poly.type
_entity_poly.pdbx_seq_one_letter_code
_entity_poly.pdbx_strand_id
1 'polypeptide(L)' 'MIALTGVSASRFVRNYRLEHAHQLLQNKVGTVSEIAYRVGYSSPAYFTKCFTEDYGISPSQVKKEV' A
#
# COMPACT_ATOMS: atom_id res chain seq x y z
N MET A 1 20.97 16.54 -6.69
CA MET A 1 21.22 15.35 -7.54
C MET A 1 20.02 14.42 -7.46
N ILE A 2 19.27 14.30 -8.56
CA ILE A 2 18.21 13.28 -8.71
C ILE A 2 18.92 12.08 -9.33
N ALA A 3 19.25 11.09 -8.51
CA ALA A 3 19.97 9.90 -8.94
C ALA A 3 19.05 8.99 -9.77
N LEU A 4 19.35 8.89 -11.06
CA LEU A 4 19.09 7.81 -12.02
C LEU A 4 17.68 7.21 -12.22
N THR A 5 16.65 7.55 -11.44
CA THR A 5 15.29 6.98 -11.64
C THR A 5 14.16 8.00 -11.59
N GLY A 6 14.43 9.27 -11.26
CA GLY A 6 13.39 10.31 -11.13
C GLY A 6 12.41 10.09 -9.96
N VAL A 7 12.53 8.97 -9.25
CA VAL A 7 11.72 8.61 -8.08
C VAL A 7 12.65 8.57 -6.87
N SER A 8 12.33 9.31 -5.82
CA SER A 8 13.08 9.19 -4.57
C SER A 8 13.02 7.74 -4.06
N ALA A 9 14.11 7.23 -3.49
CA ALA A 9 14.14 5.88 -2.92
C ALA A 9 12.97 5.61 -1.96
N SER A 10 12.55 6.64 -1.22
CA SER A 10 11.37 6.62 -0.35
C SER A 10 10.06 6.34 -1.09
N ARG A 11 9.87 6.92 -2.29
CA ARG A 11 8.65 6.70 -3.10
C ARG A 11 8.68 5.32 -3.76
N PHE A 12 9.84 4.83 -4.18
CA PHE A 12 9.95 3.45 -4.65
C PHE A 12 9.55 2.44 -3.56
N VAL A 13 10.10 2.59 -2.34
CA VAL A 13 9.75 1.72 -1.21
C VAL A 13 8.26 1.84 -0.86
N ARG A 14 7.69 3.04 -0.89
CA ARG A 14 6.25 3.24 -0.66
C ARG A 14 5.42 2.47 -1.68
N ASN A 15 5.72 2.63 -2.97
CA ASN A 15 4.98 1.95 -4.04
C ASN A 15 5.06 0.43 -3.89
N TYR A 16 6.24 -0.12 -3.62
CA TYR A 16 6.43 -1.55 -3.39
C TYR A 16 5.58 -2.07 -2.23
N ARG A 17 5.54 -1.33 -1.11
CA ARG A 17 4.71 -1.71 0.06
C ARG A 17 3.21 -1.69 -0.26
N LEU A 18 2.75 -0.68 -1.00
CA LEU A 18 1.35 -0.54 -1.35
C LEU A 18 0.90 -1.59 -2.37
N GLU A 19 1.76 -1.94 -3.33
CA GLU A 19 1.53 -3.03 -4.28
C GLU A 19 1.37 -4.37 -3.54
N HIS A 20 2.28 -4.67 -2.61
CA HIS A 20 2.16 -5.86 -1.78
C HIS A 20 0.89 -5.84 -0.92
N ALA A 21 0.53 -4.68 -0.36
CA ALA A 21 -0.71 -4.54 0.40
C ALA A 21 -1.96 -4.80 -0.46
N HIS A 22 -1.97 -4.32 -1.71
CA HIS A 22 -3.05 -4.56 -2.66
C HIS A 22 -3.27 -6.05 -2.89
N GLN A 23 -2.20 -6.80 -3.15
CA GLN A 23 -2.26 -8.27 -3.31
C GLN A 23 -2.81 -8.97 -2.06
N LEU A 24 -2.38 -8.56 -0.87
CA LEU A 24 -2.87 -9.14 0.39
C LEU A 24 -4.37 -8.85 0.62
N LEU A 25 -4.82 -7.65 0.25
CA LEU A 25 -6.23 -7.25 0.34
C LEU A 25 -7.11 -8.03 -0.64
N GLN A 26 -6.66 -8.17 -1.89
CA GLN A 26 -7.35 -8.98 -2.91
C GLN A 26 -7.52 -10.44 -2.47
N ASN A 27 -6.48 -10.99 -1.83
CA ASN A 27 -6.47 -12.36 -1.31
C ASN A 27 -7.16 -12.50 0.07
N LYS A 28 -7.66 -11.41 0.66
CA LYS A 28 -8.31 -11.38 1.98
C LYS A 28 -7.46 -12.05 3.08
N VAL A 29 -6.15 -11.81 3.06
CA VAL A 29 -5.18 -12.44 3.99
C VAL A 29 -5.33 -11.92 5.43
N GLY A 30 -6.01 -10.79 5.62
CA GLY A 30 -6.30 -10.22 6.94
C GLY A 30 -7.12 -8.95 6.85
N THR A 31 -7.31 -8.29 8.00
CA THR A 31 -7.91 -6.97 8.10
C THR A 31 -7.00 -5.89 7.53
N VAL A 32 -7.57 -4.73 7.18
CA VAL A 32 -6.82 -3.56 6.69
C VAL A 32 -5.70 -3.18 7.66
N SER A 33 -5.96 -3.21 8.97
CA SER A 33 -4.97 -2.89 10.00
C SER A 33 -3.82 -3.89 10.05
N GLU A 34 -4.11 -5.18 10.00
CA GLU A 34 -3.07 -6.23 9.99
C GLU A 34 -2.20 -6.13 8.75
N ILE A 35 -2.82 -5.89 7.59
CA ILE A 35 -2.09 -5.73 6.33
C ILE A 35 -1.21 -4.48 6.37
N ALA A 36 -1.70 -3.36 6.94
CA ALA A 36 -0.89 -2.15 7.12
C ALA A 36 0.38 -2.43 7.94
N TYR A 37 0.26 -3.16 9.06
CA TYR A 37 1.42 -3.53 9.87
C TYR A 37 2.35 -4.50 9.13
N ARG A 38 1.82 -5.50 8.43
CA ARG A 38 2.62 -6.48 7.65
C ARG A 38 3.46 -5.83 6.56
N VAL A 39 2.92 -4.82 5.88
CA VAL A 39 3.64 -4.11 4.81
C VAL A 39 4.53 -2.97 5.33
N GLY A 40 4.68 -2.86 6.65
CA GLY A 40 5.66 -1.98 7.30
C GLY A 40 5.17 -0.56 7.60
N TYR A 41 3.85 -0.34 7.67
CA TYR A 41 3.29 0.91 8.20
C TYR A 41 3.13 0.80 9.72
N SER A 42 3.50 1.86 10.44
CA SER A 42 3.29 1.97 11.89
C SER A 42 1.88 2.45 12.26
N SER A 43 1.12 2.96 11.30
CA SER A 43 -0.24 3.48 11.50
C SER A 43 -1.17 3.02 10.37
N PRO A 44 -2.23 2.26 10.68
CA PRO A 44 -3.26 1.88 9.71
C PRO A 44 -3.98 3.07 9.07
N ALA A 45 -4.14 4.17 9.81
CA ALA A 45 -4.74 5.39 9.30
C ALA A 45 -3.85 6.05 8.24
N TYR A 46 -2.54 6.10 8.48
CA TYR A 46 -1.58 6.63 7.51
C TYR A 46 -1.47 5.73 6.27
N PHE A 47 -1.47 4.40 6.47
CA PHE A 47 -1.56 3.44 5.38
C PHE A 47 -2.80 3.69 4.50
N THR A 48 -3.97 3.82 5.11
CA THR A 48 -5.23 4.03 4.40
C THR A 48 -5.19 5.30 3.56
N LYS A 49 -4.64 6.39 4.11
CA LYS A 49 -4.44 7.64 3.37
C LYS A 49 -3.55 7.43 2.15
N CYS A 50 -2.33 6.89 2.33
CA CYS A 50 -1.41 6.68 1.21
C CYS A 50 -1.96 5.72 0.15
N PHE A 51 -2.61 4.64 0.58
CA PHE A 51 -3.22 3.68 -0.33
C PHE A 51 -4.32 4.33 -1.16
N THR A 52 -5.19 5.12 -0.52
CA THR A 52 -6.28 5.83 -1.22
C THR A 52 -5.73 6.89 -2.18
N GLU A 53 -4.66 7.59 -1.81
CA GLU A 53 -3.97 8.56 -2.67
C GLU A 53 -3.37 7.91 -3.93
N ASP A 54 -2.77 6.71 -3.80
CA ASP A 54 -2.10 6.03 -4.92
C ASP A 54 -3.06 5.14 -5.76
N TYR A 55 -4.13 4.58 -5.18
CA TYR A 55 -5.07 3.66 -5.86
C TYR A 55 -6.45 4.26 -6.14
N GLY A 56 -6.79 5.41 -5.56
CA GLY A 56 -8.10 6.07 -5.72
C GLY A 56 -9.27 5.38 -5.00
N ILE A 57 -9.02 4.29 -4.28
CA ILE A 57 -10.02 3.53 -3.52
C ILE A 57 -9.52 3.23 -2.11
N SER A 58 -10.44 3.05 -1.17
CA SER A 58 -10.08 2.60 0.18
C SER A 58 -9.53 1.16 0.15
N PRO A 59 -8.54 0.82 0.98
CA PRO A 59 -8.10 -0.57 1.18
C PRO A 59 -9.26 -1.54 1.44
N SER A 60 -10.29 -1.10 2.18
CA SER A 60 -11.47 -1.92 2.49
C SER A 60 -12.37 -2.21 1.29
N GLN A 61 -12.23 -1.46 0.19
CA GLN A 61 -13.01 -1.60 -1.03
C GLN A 61 -12.32 -2.47 -2.08
N VAL A 62 -11.09 -2.94 -1.82
CA VAL A 62 -10.36 -3.82 -2.73
C VAL A 62 -11.16 -5.12 -2.92
N LYS A 63 -11.53 -5.39 -4.17
CA LYS A 63 -12.22 -6.62 -4.57
C LYS A 63 -11.20 -7.64 -5.02
N LYS A 64 -11.52 -8.92 -4.84
CA LYS A 64 -10.75 -10.02 -5.42
C LYS A 64 -10.82 -9.90 -6.95
N GLU A 65 -9.66 -9.91 -7.62
CA GLU A 65 -9.64 -10.11 -9.08
C GLU A 65 -10.12 -11.54 -9.37
N VAL A 66 -11.10 -11.62 -10.28
CA VAL A 66 -11.79 -12.86 -10.67
C VAL A 66 -11.12 -13.43 -11.90
#